data_AF-A0A9D6SE30-F1
#
_entry.id   AF-A0A9D6SE30-F1
#
_cell.length_a   1.000
_cell.length_b   1.000
_cell.length_c   1.000
_cell.angle_alpha   90.00
_cell.angle_beta   90.00
_cell.angle_gamma   90.00
#
_symmetry.space_group_name_H-M   'P 1'
#
loop_
_entity.id
_entity.type
_entity.pdbx_description
1 polymer ?
#
loop_
_entity_poly.entity_id
_entity_poly.type
_entity_poly.pdbx_seq_one_letter_code
_entity_poly.pdbx_strand_id
1 'polypeptide(L)'
;MARPATTAHSDSDAVLLEIFAVNERINQLLLECLDQKIWRAKPPDKRSRTIAVIIAHIHNIRRKWIRLSAPQMVLPTPLNPKGCTMKQAARALAGSARGCLEMLGVLLNSSSGLKFRRDGWAKPWPAGAATVAYMISHEAHHRGQICMLAHQLGSPLPRSVGGQIWNWEKIWKQCGYTQPR
;
A
#
# COMPACT_ATOMS: atom_id res chain seq x y z
N MET A 1 -10.27 21.88 -29.65
CA MET A 1 -9.47 21.23 -28.60
C MET A 1 -10.02 19.82 -28.39
N ALA A 2 -9.23 18.79 -28.70
CA ALA A 2 -9.66 17.41 -28.52
C ALA A 2 -9.61 17.03 -27.04
N ARG A 3 -10.72 16.52 -26.52
CA ARG A 3 -10.83 15.90 -25.19
C ARG A 3 -9.87 14.69 -25.16
N PRO A 4 -9.01 14.50 -24.15
CA PRO A 4 -8.18 13.31 -24.09
C PRO A 4 -9.10 12.09 -23.99
N ALA A 5 -8.91 11.13 -24.89
CA ALA A 5 -9.67 9.89 -24.89
C ALA A 5 -9.43 9.18 -23.55
N THR A 6 -10.50 8.99 -22.78
CA THR A 6 -10.48 8.13 -21.60
C THR A 6 -10.33 6.71 -22.13
N THR A 7 -9.11 6.18 -22.15
CA THR A 7 -8.87 4.81 -22.58
C THR A 7 -9.47 3.87 -21.54
N ALA A 8 -10.49 3.11 -21.94
CA ALA A 8 -11.15 2.15 -21.06
C ALA A 8 -10.16 1.06 -20.65
N HIS A 9 -10.13 0.75 -19.36
CA HIS A 9 -9.41 -0.42 -18.82
C HIS A 9 -10.13 -1.70 -19.26
N SER A 10 -9.37 -2.78 -19.47
CA SER A 10 -10.00 -4.10 -19.52
C SER A 10 -10.62 -4.43 -18.18
N ASP A 11 -11.61 -5.33 -18.14
CA ASP A 11 -12.22 -5.78 -16.89
C ASP A 11 -11.17 -6.34 -15.92
N SER A 12 -10.17 -7.04 -16.43
CA SER A 12 -9.03 -7.56 -15.66
C SER A 12 -8.18 -6.45 -15.05
N ASP A 13 -7.89 -5.38 -15.79
CA ASP A 13 -7.12 -4.25 -15.27
C ASP A 13 -7.89 -3.50 -14.19
N ALA A 14 -9.21 -3.34 -14.37
CA ALA A 14 -10.07 -2.75 -13.36
C ALA A 14 -10.04 -3.56 -12.06
N VAL A 15 -10.16 -4.89 -12.14
CA VAL A 15 -10.05 -5.77 -10.95
C VAL A 15 -8.69 -5.62 -10.27
N LEU A 16 -7.59 -5.55 -11.02
CA LEU A 16 -6.26 -5.35 -10.45
C LEU A 16 -6.12 -4.02 -9.68
N LEU A 17 -6.76 -2.95 -10.15
CA LEU A 17 -6.82 -1.67 -9.43
C LEU A 17 -7.66 -1.78 -8.15
N GLU A 18 -8.82 -2.47 -8.21
CA GLU A 18 -9.67 -2.72 -7.04
C GLU A 18 -8.91 -3.50 -5.95
N ILE A 19 -8.19 -4.56 -6.33
CA ILE A 19 -7.38 -5.35 -5.39
C ILE A 19 -6.36 -4.46 -4.67
N PHE A 20 -5.68 -3.55 -5.37
CA PHE A 20 -4.72 -2.66 -4.74
C PHE A 20 -5.41 -1.65 -3.79
N ALA A 21 -6.58 -1.12 -4.16
CA ALA A 21 -7.36 -0.24 -3.31
C ALA A 21 -7.82 -0.94 -2.02
N VAL A 22 -8.28 -2.19 -2.12
CA VAL A 22 -8.65 -3.05 -0.99
C VAL A 22 -7.44 -3.33 -0.10
N ASN A 23 -6.29 -3.64 -0.70
CA ASN A 23 -5.04 -3.80 0.04
C ASN A 23 -4.65 -2.53 0.83
N GLU A 24 -4.86 -1.34 0.28
CA GLU A 24 -4.67 -0.09 1.03
C GLU A 24 -5.68 0.07 2.16
N ARG A 25 -6.96 -0.26 1.94
CA ARG A 25 -7.98 -0.15 2.99
C ARG A 25 -7.62 -1.03 4.20
N ILE A 26 -7.05 -2.22 3.97
CA ILE A 26 -6.53 -3.08 5.05
C ILE A 26 -5.42 -2.37 5.83
N ASN A 27 -4.50 -1.65 5.17
CA ASN A 27 -3.45 -0.89 5.86
C ASN A 27 -4.03 0.25 6.72
N GLN A 28 -5.09 0.91 6.25
CA GLN A 28 -5.78 1.95 7.01
C GLN A 28 -6.51 1.37 8.23
N LEU A 29 -7.22 0.25 8.07
CA LEU A 29 -7.87 -0.47 9.17
C LEU A 29 -6.85 -0.87 10.25
N LEU A 30 -5.67 -1.36 9.83
CA LEU A 30 -4.58 -1.68 10.75
C LEU A 30 -4.15 -0.46 11.56
N LEU A 31 -3.96 0.70 10.92
CA LEU A 31 -3.61 1.95 11.61
C LEU A 31 -4.69 2.46 12.55
N GLU A 32 -5.97 2.31 12.19
CA GLU A 32 -7.13 2.70 13.02
C GLU A 32 -7.17 1.90 14.33
N CYS A 33 -6.63 0.69 14.34
CA CYS A 33 -6.74 -0.26 15.45
C CYS A 33 -5.46 -0.43 16.27
N LEU A 34 -4.36 0.19 15.85
CA LEU A 34 -3.10 0.16 16.58
C LEU A 34 -3.15 1.06 17.81
N ASP A 35 -2.62 0.56 18.93
CA ASP A 35 -2.46 1.39 20.13
C ASP A 35 -1.33 2.42 19.92
N GLN A 36 -1.62 3.69 20.18
CA GLN A 36 -0.66 4.78 20.06
C GLN A 36 0.59 4.57 20.92
N LYS A 37 0.51 3.83 22.04
CA LYS A 37 1.65 3.56 22.93
C LYS A 37 2.73 2.70 22.29
N ILE A 38 2.36 1.81 21.36
CA ILE A 38 3.31 0.89 20.70
C ILE A 38 3.88 1.48 19.40
N TRP A 39 3.38 2.63 18.94
CA TRP A 39 3.78 3.25 17.66
C TRP A 39 5.31 3.36 17.48
N ARG A 40 6.00 3.81 18.53
CA ARG A 40 7.47 3.97 18.56
C ARG A 40 8.18 3.08 19.58
N ALA A 41 7.47 2.16 20.23
CA ALA A 41 8.08 1.28 21.20
C ALA A 41 9.16 0.41 20.53
N LYS A 42 10.27 0.19 21.25
CA LYS A 42 11.37 -0.64 20.74
C LYS A 42 10.92 -2.12 20.77
N PRO A 43 11.12 -2.88 19.68
CA PRO A 43 10.87 -4.32 19.69
C PRO A 43 11.70 -5.04 20.77
N PRO A 44 11.28 -6.24 21.23
CA PRO A 44 12.01 -7.00 22.24
C PRO A 44 13.47 -7.29 21.86
N ASP A 45 13.73 -7.57 20.58
CA ASP A 45 15.08 -7.83 20.05
C ASP A 45 15.97 -6.58 19.99
N LYS A 46 15.41 -5.38 20.22
CA LYS A 46 16.03 -4.04 20.15
C LYS A 46 16.71 -3.68 18.81
N ARG A 47 16.66 -4.56 17.82
CA ARG A 47 17.34 -4.43 16.50
C ARG A 47 16.33 -4.21 15.38
N SER A 48 15.15 -4.79 15.49
CA SER A 48 14.09 -4.68 14.50
C SER A 48 13.52 -3.26 14.41
N ARG A 49 12.92 -2.95 13.26
CA ARG A 49 12.24 -1.68 13.01
C ARG A 49 11.04 -1.53 13.95
N THR A 50 10.80 -0.32 14.45
CA THR A 50 9.55 0.01 15.14
C THR A 50 8.38 0.03 14.15
N ILE A 51 7.14 -0.01 14.65
CA ILE A 51 5.93 0.08 13.82
C ILE A 51 5.93 1.37 12.99
N ALA A 52 6.30 2.51 13.59
CA ALA A 52 6.46 3.78 12.87
C ALA A 52 7.44 3.69 11.68
N VAL A 53 8.57 3.00 11.87
CA VAL A 53 9.57 2.80 10.82
C VAL A 53 9.02 1.89 9.72
N ILE A 54 8.30 0.83 10.06
CA ILE A 54 7.71 -0.09 9.07
C ILE A 54 6.65 0.63 8.22
N ILE A 55 5.72 1.37 8.84
CA ILE A 55 4.69 2.11 8.09
C ILE A 55 5.31 3.20 7.21
N ALA A 56 6.28 3.96 7.72
CA ALA A 56 7.01 4.93 6.91
C ALA A 56 7.75 4.27 5.75
N HIS A 57 8.29 3.06 5.95
CA HIS A 57 8.93 2.28 4.90
C HIS A 57 7.94 1.92 3.79
N ILE A 58 6.74 1.43 4.11
CA ILE A 58 5.69 1.14 3.11
C ILE A 58 5.42 2.38 2.25
N HIS A 59 5.15 3.53 2.89
CA HIS A 59 4.90 4.78 2.18
C HIS A 59 6.09 5.19 1.29
N ASN A 60 7.30 5.15 1.81
CA ASN A 60 8.50 5.56 1.08
C ASN A 60 8.87 4.59 -0.06
N ILE A 61 8.51 3.31 0.04
CA ILE A 61 8.64 2.33 -1.04
C ILE A 61 7.61 2.59 -2.15
N ARG A 62 6.35 2.91 -1.82
CA ARG A 62 5.37 3.37 -2.82
C ARG A 62 5.87 4.58 -3.61
N ARG A 63 6.44 5.56 -2.91
CA ARG A 63 7.12 6.69 -3.55
C ARG A 63 8.24 6.23 -4.50
N LYS A 64 9.07 5.28 -4.07
CA LYS A 64 10.13 4.73 -4.93
C LYS A 64 9.54 4.11 -6.20
N TRP A 65 8.47 3.31 -6.08
CA TRP A 65 7.80 2.71 -7.23
C TRP A 65 7.26 3.76 -8.22
N ILE A 66 6.55 4.78 -7.71
CA ILE A 66 6.04 5.90 -8.51
C ILE A 66 7.19 6.60 -9.24
N ARG A 67 8.22 7.04 -8.51
CA ARG A 67 9.37 7.74 -9.09
C ARG A 67 10.07 6.95 -10.19
N LEU A 68 10.14 5.63 -10.05
CA LEU A 68 10.89 4.76 -10.97
C LEU A 68 10.06 4.25 -12.15
N SER A 69 8.74 4.15 -12.00
CA SER A 69 7.85 3.56 -13.02
C SER A 69 6.93 4.59 -13.69
N ALA A 70 6.74 5.76 -13.07
CA ALA A 70 5.99 6.89 -13.61
C ALA A 70 6.64 8.22 -13.18
N PRO A 71 7.87 8.52 -13.63
CA PRO A 71 8.68 9.67 -13.19
C PRO A 71 8.03 11.03 -13.45
N GLN A 72 7.06 11.11 -14.38
CA GLN A 72 6.29 12.30 -14.68
C GLN A 72 5.27 12.68 -13.60
N MET A 73 4.94 11.75 -12.69
CA MET A 73 3.93 11.98 -11.66
C MET A 73 4.49 12.78 -10.49
N VAL A 74 3.62 13.58 -9.86
CA VAL A 74 3.97 14.30 -8.63
C VAL A 74 4.21 13.30 -7.51
N LEU A 75 5.42 13.36 -6.94
CA LEU A 75 5.80 12.45 -5.88
C LEU A 75 5.30 12.98 -4.52
N PRO A 76 4.60 12.17 -3.70
CA PRO A 76 4.26 12.55 -2.34
C PRO A 76 5.49 12.94 -1.52
N THR A 77 5.34 13.75 -0.47
CA THR A 77 6.45 14.07 0.45
C THR A 77 6.90 12.80 1.20
N PRO A 78 8.21 12.53 1.36
CA PRO A 78 8.67 11.38 2.13
C PRO A 78 8.25 11.49 3.60
N LEU A 79 7.99 10.34 4.23
CA LEU A 79 7.70 10.28 5.66
C LEU A 79 8.99 10.04 6.45
N ASN A 80 9.29 10.93 7.41
CA ASN A 80 10.37 10.71 8.38
C ASN A 80 9.87 9.83 9.53
N PRO A 81 10.39 8.60 9.70
CA PRO A 81 9.91 7.69 10.74
C PRO A 81 10.22 8.15 12.17
N LYS A 82 11.22 9.02 12.37
CA LYS A 82 11.54 9.54 13.71
C LYS A 82 10.45 10.50 14.21
N GLY A 83 9.85 11.29 13.31
CA GLY A 83 8.95 12.40 13.65
C GLY A 83 7.46 12.17 13.33
N CYS A 84 7.10 11.18 12.50
CA CYS A 84 5.71 11.03 12.06
C CYS A 84 4.73 10.57 13.17
N THR A 85 3.59 11.23 13.27
CA THR A 85 2.43 10.75 14.05
C THR A 85 1.68 9.68 13.26
N MET A 86 0.86 8.87 13.94
CA MET A 86 -0.02 7.90 13.26
C MET A 86 -0.96 8.60 12.27
N LYS A 87 -1.49 9.79 12.62
CA LYS A 87 -2.34 10.59 11.74
C LYS A 87 -1.60 11.09 10.49
N GLN A 88 -0.34 11.51 10.62
CA GLN A 88 0.49 11.87 9.46
C GLN A 88 0.79 10.65 8.58
N ALA A 89 1.08 9.51 9.20
CA ALA A 89 1.34 8.25 8.49
C ALA A 89 0.12 7.76 7.70
N ALA A 90 -1.08 7.79 8.30
CA ALA A 90 -2.33 7.43 7.64
C ALA A 90 -2.60 8.32 6.42
N ARG A 91 -2.45 9.64 6.56
CA ARG A 91 -2.58 10.58 5.43
C ARG A 91 -1.54 10.33 4.34
N ALA A 92 -0.29 10.07 4.72
CA ALA A 92 0.79 9.79 3.78
C ALA A 92 0.54 8.49 3.00
N LEU A 93 0.07 7.43 3.67
CA LEU A 93 -0.32 6.18 3.01
C LEU A 93 -1.47 6.39 2.04
N ALA A 94 -2.53 7.10 2.45
CA ALA A 94 -3.66 7.39 1.57
C ALA A 94 -3.22 8.21 0.35
N GLY A 95 -2.31 9.18 0.54
CA GLY A 95 -1.73 9.96 -0.54
C GLY A 95 -0.90 9.12 -1.51
N SER A 96 0.00 8.28 -1.01
CA SER A 96 0.81 7.41 -1.87
C SER A 96 0.01 6.26 -2.49
N ALA A 97 -1.10 5.83 -1.87
CA ALA A 97 -2.02 4.87 -2.47
C ALA A 97 -2.70 5.44 -3.71
N ARG A 98 -3.19 6.69 -3.65
CA ARG A 98 -3.75 7.38 -4.83
C ARG A 98 -2.72 7.48 -5.96
N GLY A 99 -1.48 7.88 -5.63
CA GLY A 99 -0.39 7.91 -6.62
C GLY A 99 -0.06 6.52 -7.18
N CYS A 100 -0.11 5.46 -6.37
CA CYS A 100 0.07 4.10 -6.86
C CYS A 100 -1.09 3.63 -7.76
N LEU A 101 -2.34 3.99 -7.46
CA LEU A 101 -3.49 3.67 -8.30
C LEU A 101 -3.42 4.38 -9.65
N GLU A 102 -3.05 5.66 -9.67
CA GLU A 102 -2.84 6.41 -10.92
C GLU A 102 -1.67 5.81 -11.74
N MET A 103 -0.54 5.50 -11.08
CA MET A 103 0.58 4.80 -11.72
C MET A 103 0.15 3.45 -12.30
N LEU A 104 -0.58 2.64 -11.53
CA LEU A 104 -1.08 1.34 -11.97
C LEU A 104 -2.07 1.48 -13.13
N GLY A 105 -2.94 2.50 -13.15
CA GLY A 105 -3.82 2.76 -14.28
C GLY A 105 -3.03 2.97 -15.57
N VAL A 106 -1.97 3.79 -15.52
CA VAL A 106 -1.10 3.99 -16.69
C VAL A 106 -0.35 2.70 -17.07
N LEU A 107 0.20 1.99 -16.09
CA LEU A 107 1.01 0.79 -16.31
C LEU A 107 0.22 -0.42 -16.82
N LEU A 108 -1.00 -0.62 -16.32
CA LEU A 108 -1.84 -1.78 -16.66
C LEU A 108 -2.55 -1.62 -18.00
N ASN A 109 -2.67 -0.39 -18.53
CA ASN A 109 -3.25 -0.20 -19.85
C ASN A 109 -2.51 -1.07 -20.88
N SER A 110 -3.25 -1.97 -21.54
CA SER A 110 -2.69 -3.02 -22.40
C SER A 110 -1.89 -2.49 -23.59
N SER A 111 -2.11 -1.23 -23.99
CA SER A 111 -1.37 -0.55 -25.05
C SER A 111 -0.09 0.15 -24.57
N SER A 112 0.17 0.19 -23.26
CA SER A 112 1.28 0.99 -22.70
C SER A 112 2.65 0.41 -23.02
N GLY A 113 2.80 -0.92 -23.06
CA GLY A 113 4.11 -1.59 -23.17
C GLY A 113 5.09 -1.23 -22.05
N LEU A 114 4.62 -0.58 -20.98
CA LEU A 114 5.47 -0.02 -19.93
C LEU A 114 5.98 -1.14 -19.02
N LYS A 115 7.12 -0.87 -18.39
CA LYS A 115 7.75 -1.79 -17.44
C LYS A 115 7.69 -1.23 -16.04
N PHE A 116 7.40 -2.09 -15.08
CA PHE A 116 7.51 -1.76 -13.68
C PHE A 116 8.96 -1.91 -13.19
N ARG A 117 9.41 -0.96 -12.38
CA ARG A 117 10.74 -0.95 -11.77
C ARG A 117 10.64 -0.85 -10.25
N ARG A 118 10.79 -1.99 -9.57
CA ARG A 118 10.74 -2.06 -8.10
C ARG A 118 11.88 -1.35 -7.38
N ASP A 119 13.07 -1.31 -8.00
CA ASP A 119 14.26 -0.64 -7.46
C ASP A 119 15.22 -0.21 -8.60
N GLY A 120 16.15 0.71 -8.31
CA GLY A 120 17.09 1.25 -9.28
C GLY A 120 18.05 0.21 -9.87
N TRP A 121 18.43 -0.80 -9.08
CA TRP A 121 19.33 -1.89 -9.49
C TRP A 121 18.59 -3.15 -9.97
N ALA A 122 17.27 -3.23 -9.79
CA ALA A 122 16.51 -4.40 -10.16
C ALA A 122 16.18 -4.38 -11.67
N LYS A 123 16.24 -5.55 -12.32
CA LYS A 123 15.78 -5.70 -13.71
C LYS A 123 14.28 -5.38 -13.76
N PRO A 124 13.84 -4.43 -14.62
CA PRO A 124 12.42 -4.13 -14.77
C PRO A 124 11.70 -5.25 -15.55
N TRP A 125 10.40 -5.41 -15.32
CA TRP A 125 9.57 -6.41 -16.00
C TRP A 125 8.30 -5.76 -16.57
N PRO A 126 7.63 -6.39 -17.57
CA PRO A 126 6.39 -5.86 -18.13
C PRO A 126 5.35 -5.59 -17.04
N ALA A 127 4.73 -4.42 -17.08
CA ALA A 127 3.62 -4.12 -16.17
C ALA A 127 2.44 -5.07 -16.41
N GLY A 128 1.69 -5.38 -15.35
CA GLY A 128 0.63 -6.38 -15.37
C GLY A 128 0.35 -6.95 -13.98
N ALA A 129 -0.38 -8.06 -13.91
CA ALA A 129 -0.77 -8.71 -12.64
C ALA A 129 0.40 -9.00 -11.69
N ALA A 130 1.57 -9.39 -12.22
CA ALA A 130 2.78 -9.62 -11.43
C ALA A 130 3.25 -8.37 -10.67
N THR A 131 3.02 -7.18 -11.22
CA THR A 131 3.33 -5.89 -10.55
C THR A 131 2.44 -5.71 -9.32
N VAL A 132 1.13 -5.89 -9.48
CA VAL A 132 0.16 -5.74 -8.39
C VAL A 132 0.38 -6.80 -7.31
N ALA A 133 0.62 -8.05 -7.70
CA ALA A 133 0.96 -9.13 -6.78
C ALA A 133 2.23 -8.84 -5.96
N TYR A 134 3.27 -8.29 -6.59
CA TYR A 134 4.50 -7.88 -5.90
C TYR A 134 4.24 -6.76 -4.88
N MET A 135 3.51 -5.72 -5.27
CA MET A 135 3.20 -4.58 -4.40
C MET A 135 2.39 -5.03 -3.17
N ILE A 136 1.36 -5.86 -3.37
CA ILE A 136 0.54 -6.42 -2.28
C ILE A 136 1.38 -7.31 -1.37
N SER A 137 2.21 -8.19 -1.94
CA SER A 137 3.05 -9.11 -1.15
C SER A 137 4.03 -8.36 -0.25
N HIS A 138 4.64 -7.28 -0.77
CA HIS A 138 5.51 -6.41 0.02
C HIS A 138 4.76 -5.79 1.21
N GLU A 139 3.56 -5.26 0.98
CA GLU A 139 2.78 -4.65 2.05
C GLU A 139 2.23 -5.67 3.04
N ALA A 140 1.77 -6.83 2.56
CA ALA A 140 1.32 -7.93 3.40
C ALA A 140 2.45 -8.45 4.30
N HIS A 141 3.67 -8.58 3.78
CA HIS A 141 4.85 -8.94 4.57
C HIS A 141 5.05 -7.98 5.76
N HIS A 142 4.99 -6.67 5.50
CA HIS A 142 5.16 -5.66 6.54
C HIS A 142 3.95 -5.54 7.47
N ARG A 143 2.73 -5.78 7.00
CA ARG A 143 1.56 -5.93 7.88
C ARG A 143 1.75 -7.07 8.87
N GLY A 144 2.24 -8.23 8.42
CA GLY A 144 2.56 -9.36 9.28
C GLY A 144 3.55 -8.99 10.38
N GLN A 145 4.62 -8.27 10.03
CA GLN A 145 5.58 -7.74 11.02
C GLN A 145 4.92 -6.81 12.04
N ILE A 146 4.04 -5.91 11.59
CA ILE A 146 3.31 -4.99 12.49
C ILE A 146 2.41 -5.77 13.46
N CYS A 147 1.63 -6.73 12.97
CA CYS A 147 0.78 -7.57 13.81
C CYS A 147 1.60 -8.33 14.86
N MET A 148 2.70 -8.96 14.44
CA MET A 148 3.62 -9.65 15.35
C MET A 148 4.20 -8.71 16.42
N LEU A 149 4.66 -7.53 16.02
CA LEU A 149 5.22 -6.55 16.95
C LEU A 149 4.17 -6.05 17.95
N ALA A 150 2.93 -5.81 17.51
CA ALA A 150 1.84 -5.42 18.40
C ALA A 150 1.61 -6.47 19.51
N HIS A 151 1.62 -7.76 19.15
CA HIS A 151 1.58 -8.85 20.11
C HIS A 151 2.78 -8.86 21.07
N GLN A 152 4.00 -8.77 20.53
CA GLN A 152 5.24 -8.79 21.31
C GLN A 152 5.37 -7.61 22.28
N LEU A 153 4.75 -6.48 21.97
CA LEU A 153 4.73 -5.28 22.80
C LEU A 153 3.56 -5.25 23.80
N GLY A 154 2.86 -6.37 23.98
CA GLY A 154 1.76 -6.50 24.93
C GLY A 154 0.50 -5.72 24.56
N SER A 155 0.35 -5.34 23.29
CA SER A 155 -0.81 -4.59 22.80
C SER A 155 -1.30 -5.15 21.46
N PRO A 156 -1.75 -6.41 21.43
CA PRO A 156 -2.20 -7.05 20.20
C PRO A 156 -3.39 -6.30 19.59
N LEU A 157 -3.57 -6.44 18.28
CA LEU A 157 -4.77 -5.94 17.62
C LEU A 157 -6.01 -6.64 18.21
N PRO A 158 -7.15 -5.95 18.32
CA PRO A 158 -8.39 -6.60 18.76
C PRO A 158 -8.70 -7.84 17.91
N ARG A 159 -9.20 -8.93 18.51
CA ARG A 159 -9.54 -10.17 17.76
C ARG A 159 -10.50 -9.91 16.60
N SER A 160 -11.43 -8.98 16.78
CA SER A 160 -12.34 -8.52 15.73
C SER A 160 -11.60 -7.93 14.53
N VAL A 161 -10.44 -7.31 14.72
CA VAL A 161 -9.61 -6.75 13.65
C VAL A 161 -8.84 -7.85 12.93
N GLY A 162 -8.35 -8.85 13.67
CA GLY A 162 -7.74 -10.04 13.10
C GLY A 162 -8.64 -10.75 12.09
N GLY A 163 -9.94 -10.87 12.37
CA GLY A 163 -10.92 -11.38 11.39
C GLY A 163 -11.28 -10.35 10.30
N GLN A 164 -11.33 -9.06 10.63
CA GLN A 164 -11.71 -8.02 9.67
C GLN A 164 -10.71 -7.82 8.54
N ILE A 165 -9.39 -7.93 8.79
CA ILE A 165 -8.38 -7.84 7.71
C ILE A 165 -8.53 -8.95 6.66
N TRP A 166 -9.25 -10.04 6.98
CA TRP A 166 -9.57 -11.15 6.08
C TRP A 166 -11.00 -11.10 5.54
N ASN A 167 -11.85 -10.18 5.99
CA ASN A 167 -13.21 -10.03 5.47
C ASN A 167 -13.18 -9.19 4.19
N TRP A 168 -12.75 -9.83 3.09
CA TRP A 168 -12.57 -9.16 1.80
C TRP A 168 -13.89 -8.61 1.25
N GLU A 169 -15.01 -9.31 1.40
CA GLU A 169 -16.33 -8.85 0.94
C GLU A 169 -16.72 -7.51 1.58
N LYS A 170 -16.54 -7.39 2.90
CA LYS A 170 -16.82 -6.15 3.64
C LYS A 170 -15.89 -5.03 3.20
N ILE A 171 -14.59 -5.32 3.05
CA ILE A 171 -13.59 -4.31 2.67
C ILE A 171 -13.81 -3.83 1.23
N TRP A 172 -14.15 -4.74 0.30
CA TRP A 172 -14.50 -4.42 -1.09
C TRP A 172 -15.64 -3.40 -1.13
N LYS A 173 -16.71 -3.65 -0.37
CA LYS A 173 -17.84 -2.73 -0.23
C LYS A 173 -17.46 -1.39 0.40
N GLN A 174 -16.58 -1.38 1.38
CA GLN A 174 -16.06 -0.13 1.97
C GLN A 174 -15.27 0.72 0.96
N CYS A 175 -14.65 0.08 -0.03
CA CYS A 175 -14.00 0.77 -1.14
C CYS A 175 -14.98 1.25 -2.23
N GLY A 176 -16.29 0.99 -2.08
CA GLY A 176 -17.33 1.41 -3.03
C GLY A 176 -17.60 0.40 -4.14
N TYR A 177 -17.08 -0.82 -4.03
CA TYR A 177 -17.25 -1.88 -5.01
C TYR A 177 -18.32 -2.90 -4.57
N THR A 178 -18.82 -3.73 -5.49
CA THR A 178 -19.94 -4.66 -5.19
C THR A 178 -19.47 -5.91 -4.43
N GLN A 179 -18.54 -6.66 -5.02
CA GLN A 179 -17.99 -7.91 -4.47
C GLN A 179 -16.61 -8.21 -5.09
N PRO A 180 -15.78 -9.06 -4.44
CA PRO A 180 -14.57 -9.60 -5.07
C PRO A 180 -14.90 -10.28 -6.40
N ARG A 181 -14.08 -10.05 -7.42
CA ARG A 181 -14.25 -10.56 -8.79
C ARG A 181 -13.02 -11.34 -9.24
#